data_AF-A0A1G5YM21-F1
#
_entry.id   AF-A0A1G5YM21-F1
#
_cell.length_a   1.000
_cell.length_b   1.000
_cell.length_c   1.000
_cell.angle_alpha   90.00
_cell.angle_beta   90.00
_cell.angle_gamma   90.00
#
_symmetry.space_group_name_H-M   'P 1'
#
loop_
_entity.id
_entity.type
_entity.pdbx_description
1 polymer ?
#
loop_
_entity_poly.entity_id
_entity_poly.type
_entity_poly.pdbx_seq_one_letter_code
_entity_poly.pdbx_strand_id
1 'polypeptide(L)' 'MKDQSYSEAMIRLETILLQLEEGNKSVDELSNLVKEAAELVKHCKTKLKATESDIQAAFEGA' A
#
# COMPACT_ATOMS: atom_id res chain seq x y z
N MET A 1 14.44 -2.68 6.73
CA MET A 1 13.94 -2.27 5.40
C MET A 1 13.16 -0.99 5.63
N LYS A 2 13.55 0.10 4.96
CA LYS A 2 13.18 1.48 5.32
C LYS A 2 11.67 1.67 5.24
N ASP A 3 11.10 2.37 6.23
CA ASP A 3 9.76 2.95 6.21
C ASP A 3 9.46 3.50 4.81
N GLN A 4 8.72 2.75 3.99
CA GLN A 4 8.12 3.33 2.79
C GLN A 4 7.06 4.31 3.27
N SER A 5 7.12 5.54 2.79
CA SER A 5 6.05 6.50 3.03
C SER A 5 4.75 6.00 2.39
N TYR A 6 3.61 6.47 2.91
CA TYR A 6 2.31 6.16 2.31
C TYR A 6 2.28 6.52 0.82
N SER A 7 2.84 7.68 0.45
CA SER A 7 2.91 8.15 -0.93
C SER A 7 3.73 7.24 -1.84
N GLU A 8 4.89 6.76 -1.38
CA GLU A 8 5.72 5.82 -2.17
C GLU A 8 5.01 4.48 -2.36
N ALA A 9 4.35 3.98 -1.31
CA ALA A 9 3.56 2.75 -1.41
C ALA A 9 2.40 2.89 -2.40
N MET A 10 1.77 4.07 -2.44
CA MET A 10 0.69 4.36 -3.39
C MET A 10 1.19 4.43 -4.84
N ILE A 11 2.31 5.12 -5.10
CA ILE A 11 2.94 5.17 -6.43
C ILE A 11 3.29 3.75 -6.92
N ARG A 12 3.80 2.90 -6.01
CA ARG A 12 4.10 1.51 -6.37
C ARG A 12 2.83 0.72 -6.68
N LEU A 13 1.75 0.91 -5.92
CA LEU A 13 0.46 0.27 -6.20
C LEU A 13 -0.09 0.66 -7.58
N GLU A 14 -0.05 1.94 -7.94
CA GLU A 14 -0.44 2.41 -9.28
C GLU A 14 0.40 1.76 -10.38
N THR A 15 1.71 1.65 -10.16
CA THR A 15 2.63 0.98 -11.09
C THR A 15 2.27 -0.51 -11.26
N ILE A 16 1.98 -1.22 -10.16
CA ILE A 16 1.56 -2.62 -10.22
C ILE A 16 0.23 -2.75 -10.97
N LEU A 17 -0.71 -1.83 -10.76
CA LEU A 17 -2.00 -1.84 -11.43
C LEU A 17 -1.83 -1.72 -12.96
N LEU A 18 -1.01 -0.77 -13.42
CA LEU A 18 -0.66 -0.64 -14.83
C LEU A 18 -0.01 -1.92 -15.39
N GLN A 19 0.91 -2.50 -14.63
CA GLN A 19 1.60 -3.75 -14.99
C GLN A 19 0.65 -4.96 -15.11
N LEU A 20 -0.44 -4.98 -14.32
CA LEU A 20 -1.47 -6.01 -14.41
C LEU A 20 -2.40 -5.77 -15.61
N GLU A 21 -2.70 -4.52 -15.92
CA GLU A 21 -3.55 -4.13 -17.05
C GLU A 21 -2.88 -4.33 -18.42
N GLU A 22 -1.55 -4.21 -18.51
CA GLU A 22 -0.78 -4.48 -19.74
C GLU A 22 -0.98 -5.90 -20.29
N GLY A 23 -1.37 -6.87 -19.44
CA GLY A 23 -1.77 -8.21 -19.86
C GLY A 23 -0.68 -9.06 -20.53
N ASN A 24 0.59 -8.63 -20.48
CA ASN A 24 1.73 -9.28 -21.14
C ASN A 24 2.59 -10.14 -20.21
N LYS A 25 2.13 -10.39 -18.97
CA LYS A 25 2.90 -11.05 -17.92
C LYS A 25 2.56 -12.53 -17.79
N SER A 26 3.56 -13.33 -17.43
CA SER A 26 3.38 -14.74 -17.10
C SER A 26 2.60 -14.93 -15.80
N VAL A 27 2.03 -16.12 -15.59
CA VAL A 27 1.28 -16.47 -14.38
C VAL A 27 2.10 -16.28 -13.10
N ASP A 28 3.39 -16.62 -13.14
CA ASP A 28 4.29 -16.45 -11.99
C ASP A 28 4.54 -14.96 -11.67
N GLU A 29 4.73 -14.13 -12.71
CA GLU A 29 4.87 -12.69 -12.55
C GLU A 29 3.60 -12.04 -12.00
N LEU A 30 2.43 -12.45 -12.51
CA LEU A 30 1.13 -11.99 -11.99
C LEU A 30 0.98 -12.36 -10.51
N SER A 31 1.34 -13.59 -10.13
CA SER A 31 1.30 -14.03 -8.73
C SER A 31 2.17 -13.16 -7.83
N ASN A 32 3.38 -12.81 -8.30
CA ASN A 32 4.31 -11.97 -7.54
C ASN A 32 3.81 -10.53 -7.40
N LEU A 33 3.29 -9.95 -8.48
CA LEU A 33 2.71 -8.60 -8.46
C LEU A 33 1.51 -8.49 -7.52
N VAL A 34 0.62 -9.49 -7.53
CA VAL A 34 -0.53 -9.53 -6.63
C VAL A 34 -0.10 -9.65 -5.16
N LYS A 35 0.92 -10.48 -4.86
CA LYS A 35 1.47 -10.58 -3.50
C LYS A 35 2.06 -9.24 -3.03
N GLU A 36 2.85 -8.59 -3.87
CA GLU A 36 3.44 -7.29 -3.56
C GLU A 36 2.35 -6.23 -3.32
N ALA A 37 1.34 -6.17 -4.19
CA ALA A 37 0.20 -5.26 -4.01
C ALA A 37 -0.52 -5.51 -2.67
N ALA A 38 -0.71 -6.77 -2.28
CA ALA A 38 -1.35 -7.12 -1.01
C ALA A 38 -0.54 -6.62 0.20
N GLU A 39 0.79 -6.72 0.14
CA GLU A 39 1.69 -6.20 1.19
C GLU A 39 1.63 -4.67 1.28
N LEU A 40 1.65 -3.98 0.13
CA LEU A 40 1.55 -2.52 0.06
C LEU A 40 0.20 -2.02 0.60
N VAL A 41 -0.91 -2.67 0.22
CA VAL A 41 -2.24 -2.33 0.75
C VAL A 41 -2.29 -2.51 2.27
N LYS A 42 -1.69 -3.58 2.80
CA LYS A 42 -1.62 -3.83 4.25
C LYS A 42 -0.83 -2.72 4.95
N HIS A 43 0.29 -2.28 4.37
CA HIS A 43 1.10 -1.18 4.88
C HIS A 43 0.31 0.14 4.90
N CYS A 44 -0.33 0.50 3.79
CA CYS A 44 -1.16 1.70 3.68
C CYS A 44 -2.29 1.72 4.72
N LYS A 45 -3.02 0.61 4.87
CA LYS A 45 -4.08 0.48 5.89
C LYS A 45 -3.54 0.65 7.31
N THR A 46 -2.34 0.16 7.58
CA THR A 46 -1.71 0.30 8.90
C THR A 46 -1.38 1.75 9.20
N LYS A 47 -0.80 2.48 8.23
CA LYS A 47 -0.51 3.92 8.38
C LYS A 47 -1.79 4.74 8.58
N LEU A 48 -2.84 4.48 7.80
CA LEU A 48 -4.13 5.17 7.94
C LEU A 48 -4.75 4.98 9.33
N LYS A 49 -4.76 3.74 9.84
CA LYS A 49 -5.25 3.44 11.20
C LYS A 49 -4.44 4.13 12.28
N ALA A 50 -3.12 4.18 12.13
CA ALA A 50 -2.26 4.89 13.08
C ALA A 50 -2.58 6.39 13.08
N THR A 51 -2.70 7.00 11.89
CA THR A 51 -3.07 8.41 11.75
C THR A 51 -4.45 8.71 12.32
N GLU A 52 -5.44 7.84 12.10
CA GLU A 52 -6.78 7.97 12.70
C GLU A 52 -6.71 7.95 14.24
N SER A 53 -5.94 7.02 14.81
CA SER A 53 -5.74 6.93 16.26
C SER A 53 -5.05 8.17 16.83
N ASP A 54 -4.04 8.70 16.14
CA ASP A 54 -3.33 9.91 16.56
C ASP A 54 -4.24 11.14 16.56
N ILE A 55 -5.09 11.26 15.53
CA ILE A 55 -6.11 12.32 15.43
C ILE A 55 -7.10 12.20 16.59
N GLN A 56 -7.65 11.01 16.84
CA GLN A 56 -8.61 10.80 17.91
C GLN A 56 -8.01 11.15 19.29
N ALA A 57 -6.78 10.70 19.57
CA ALA A 57 -6.08 11.03 20.80
C ALA A 57 -5.84 12.54 20.98
N ALA A 58 -5.61 13.28 19.90
CA ALA A 58 -5.45 14.73 19.94
C ALA A 58 -6.74 15.48 20.33
N PHE A 59 -7.91 14.91 20.01
CA PHE A 59 -9.23 15.50 20.34
C PHE A 59 -9.82 14.99 21.66
N GLU A 60 -9.45 13.80 22.14
CA GLU A 60 -9.92 13.28 23.45
C GLU A 60 -9.29 14.00 24.66
N GLY A 61 -8.21 14.76 24.44
CA GLY A 61 -7.58 15.61 25.46
C GLY A 61 -7.98 17.09 25.41
N ALA A 62 -8.98 17.46 24.60
CA ALA A 62 -9.47 18.84 24.41
C ALA A 62 -10.75 19.14 25.22
#